data_AF-A0A3S5C550-F1
#
_entry.id   AF-A0A3S5C550-F1
#
_cell.length_a   1.000
_cell.length_b   1.000
_cell.length_c   1.000
_cell.angle_alpha   90.00
_cell.angle_beta   90.00
_cell.angle_gamma   90.00
#
_symmetry.space_group_name_H-M   'P 1'
#
loop_
_entity.id
_entity.type
_entity.pdbx_description
1 polymer ?
#
loop_
_entity_poly.entity_id
_entity_poly.type
_entity_poly.pdbx_seq_one_letter_code
_entity_poly.pdbx_strand_id
1 'polypeptide(L)'
;MVSCSDDVRGMADESSARIDRYCRTAYRGLIRANLKSLFQGNPSAAYGGNNIRIPFIFLFKYLRGPMSQYNLPLPVNNLTRTISRKAREREEEKAATGGGDIFFMRSPVDLTGCDGDIVLFEYSEEYPPIMMQCGMATRVINYYRPLHPKDPSLSPAIGYSSEPPDLPYGSLVYVGRNDSPFLGVIRPGGCLQALENNMFRSPIFFHRVPCTDFLMIRNRNGLSIRRLHTAFCVGQEVPLMEVSGPNSKRANNFVRDFLQAYILRLFLRSIDEPKRIKIEEIRKAFPNHSECSVRKRLKVCADFRRTGEFSCFFKSSIL
;
A
#
# COMPACT_ATOMS: atom_id res chain seq x y z
N MET A 1 11.74 53.50 21.80
CA MET A 1 10.55 54.37 21.87
C MET A 1 9.32 53.49 21.90
N VAL A 2 8.42 53.73 22.87
CA VAL A 2 7.06 53.17 23.06
C VAL A 2 7.04 51.70 23.56
N SER A 3 7.17 51.45 24.88
CA SER A 3 6.12 51.38 25.95
C SER A 3 5.33 50.06 25.96
N CYS A 4 5.62 49.12 26.87
CA CYS A 4 4.96 48.89 28.18
C CYS A 4 3.46 48.55 28.10
N SER A 5 3.06 47.37 28.58
CA SER A 5 2.20 47.24 29.78
C SER A 5 2.03 45.78 30.22
N ASP A 6 2.08 45.63 31.54
CA ASP A 6 2.02 44.43 32.37
C ASP A 6 0.59 43.92 32.66
N ASP A 7 0.55 42.80 33.40
CA ASP A 7 -0.53 42.24 34.22
C ASP A 7 -1.63 41.44 33.49
N VAL A 8 -2.04 40.25 33.93
CA VAL A 8 -2.47 39.87 35.29
C VAL A 8 -2.22 38.38 35.58
N ARG A 9 -1.94 38.11 36.86
CA ARG A 9 -1.70 36.82 37.52
C ARG A 9 -2.95 35.92 37.57
N GLY A 10 -2.69 34.61 37.54
CA GLY A 10 -3.32 33.60 38.42
C GLY A 10 -4.84 33.45 38.42
N MET A 11 -5.34 32.43 37.72
CA MET A 11 -6.44 31.62 38.20
C MET A 11 -6.12 30.14 37.97
N ALA A 12 -5.88 29.44 39.08
CA ALA A 12 -5.99 28.00 39.13
C ALA A 12 -7.47 27.66 39.04
N ASP A 13 -7.85 26.87 38.03
CA ASP A 13 -9.15 26.21 38.03
C ASP A 13 -9.01 24.82 37.41
N GLU A 14 -8.86 23.83 38.30
CA GLU A 14 -8.99 22.40 38.01
C GLU A 14 -10.47 22.08 37.72
N SER A 15 -10.96 22.26 36.49
CA SER A 15 -12.24 21.62 36.09
C SER A 15 -12.65 21.83 34.62
N SER A 16 -11.76 21.63 33.64
CA SER A 16 -12.25 21.50 32.24
C SER A 16 -11.25 20.85 31.28
N ALA A 17 -10.98 19.56 31.47
CA ALA A 17 -10.41 18.73 30.41
C ALA A 17 -11.28 17.47 30.25
N ARG A 18 -12.48 17.66 29.68
CA ARG A 18 -13.22 16.56 29.07
C ARG A 18 -12.37 16.04 27.92
N ILE A 19 -11.68 14.94 28.17
CA ILE A 19 -10.91 14.19 27.17
C ILE A 19 -11.94 13.61 26.19
N ASP A 20 -12.16 14.34 25.10
CA ASP A 20 -12.88 13.86 23.94
C ASP A 20 -12.00 12.82 23.25
N ARG A 21 -12.23 11.53 23.60
CA ARG A 21 -11.58 10.38 22.97
C ARG A 21 -12.17 10.21 21.57
N TYR A 22 -11.72 11.05 20.65
CA TYR A 22 -11.97 10.86 19.23
C TYR A 22 -11.20 9.60 18.77
N CYS A 23 -11.93 8.60 18.27
CA CYS A 23 -11.37 7.50 17.49
C CYS A 23 -10.60 8.07 16.29
N ARG A 24 -9.30 8.33 16.44
CA ARG A 24 -8.43 8.72 15.35
C ARG A 24 -8.30 7.53 14.39
N THR A 25 -8.95 7.67 13.24
CA THR A 25 -8.72 6.80 12.09
C THR A 25 -7.42 7.24 11.46
N ALA A 26 -6.29 6.75 11.99
CA ALA A 26 -5.01 6.90 11.31
C ALA A 26 -5.06 6.05 10.04
N TYR A 27 -4.69 6.64 8.89
CA TYR A 27 -4.44 5.93 7.64
C TYR A 27 -3.22 5.02 7.83
N ARG A 28 -3.43 3.87 8.47
CA ARG A 28 -2.40 2.85 8.71
C ARG A 28 -2.43 1.88 7.55
N GLY A 29 -1.61 2.13 6.54
CA GLY A 29 -1.40 1.19 5.44
C GLY A 29 -0.79 -0.10 5.97
N LEU A 30 -1.53 -1.20 5.96
CA LEU A 30 -0.96 -2.52 6.22
C LEU A 30 -0.21 -2.96 4.97
N ILE A 31 1.09 -2.73 4.91
CA ILE A 31 1.94 -3.17 3.81
C ILE A 31 2.45 -4.57 4.15
N ARG A 32 1.98 -5.57 3.40
CA ARG A 32 2.57 -6.91 3.43
C ARG A 32 3.81 -6.90 2.55
N ALA A 33 4.99 -6.71 3.15
CA ALA A 33 6.26 -6.86 2.48
C ALA A 33 6.71 -8.32 2.57
N ASN A 34 6.82 -9.02 1.44
CA ASN A 34 7.49 -10.32 1.41
C ASN A 34 9.01 -10.05 1.46
N LEU A 35 9.59 -10.16 2.66
CA LEU A 35 10.94 -9.68 2.98
C LEU A 35 12.03 -10.75 2.85
N LYS A 36 11.77 -11.85 2.14
CA LYS A 36 12.76 -12.90 1.89
C LYS A 36 12.83 -13.28 0.41
N SER A 37 13.27 -12.35 -0.43
CA SER A 37 14.06 -12.71 -1.62
C SER A 37 14.68 -11.47 -2.25
N LEU A 38 15.92 -11.65 -2.67
CA LEU A 38 16.80 -10.64 -3.26
C LEU A 38 16.33 -10.35 -4.69
N PHE A 39 15.27 -9.55 -4.87
CA PHE A 39 14.90 -9.08 -6.20
C PHE A 39 15.98 -8.10 -6.71
N GLN A 40 16.94 -8.62 -7.50
CA GLN A 40 17.74 -7.80 -8.42
C GLN A 40 16.82 -7.41 -9.60
N GLY A 41 16.00 -6.38 -9.42
CA GLY A 41 15.10 -5.86 -10.45
C GLY A 41 14.07 -4.86 -9.91
N ASN A 42 13.33 -4.21 -10.82
CA ASN A 42 12.19 -3.36 -10.47
C ASN A 42 11.15 -4.18 -9.68
N PRO A 43 10.50 -3.62 -8.64
CA PRO A 43 9.51 -4.35 -7.87
C PRO A 43 8.32 -4.73 -8.76
N SER A 44 8.16 -6.03 -9.00
CA SER A 44 6.97 -6.58 -9.67
C SER A 44 5.77 -6.42 -8.74
N ALA A 45 4.72 -5.74 -9.22
CA ALA A 45 3.46 -5.63 -8.48
C ALA A 45 2.81 -7.02 -8.30
N ALA A 46 2.07 -7.22 -7.19
CA ALA A 46 1.26 -8.42 -7.02
C ALA A 46 0.28 -8.61 -8.19
N TYR A 47 -0.23 -9.83 -8.38
CA TYR A 47 -1.30 -10.11 -9.34
C TYR A 47 -2.50 -9.18 -9.04
N GLY A 48 -2.69 -8.19 -9.93
CA GLY A 48 -3.59 -7.06 -9.71
C GLY A 48 -2.99 -5.71 -10.13
N GLY A 49 -1.66 -5.55 -10.17
CA GLY A 49 -1.04 -4.38 -10.81
C GLY A 49 -1.26 -4.35 -12.32
N ASN A 50 -1.26 -5.52 -12.97
CA ASN A 50 -1.53 -5.69 -14.41
C ASN A 50 -3.03 -5.85 -14.71
N ASN A 51 -3.82 -6.21 -13.70
CA ASN A 51 -5.26 -6.34 -13.75
C ASN A 51 -5.88 -5.34 -12.78
N ILE A 52 -6.01 -4.08 -13.20
CA ILE A 52 -6.65 -3.02 -12.41
C ILE A 52 -8.08 -3.43 -12.08
N ARG A 53 -8.23 -4.09 -10.93
CA ARG A 53 -9.49 -4.11 -10.20
C ARG A 53 -9.56 -2.77 -9.49
N ILE A 54 -10.74 -2.17 -9.48
CA ILE A 54 -10.98 -0.95 -8.71
C ILE A 54 -11.39 -1.42 -7.32
N PRO A 55 -10.49 -1.54 -6.33
CA PRO A 55 -10.94 -1.62 -4.96
C PRO A 55 -11.51 -0.24 -4.63
N PHE A 56 -12.84 -0.12 -4.70
CA PHE A 56 -13.48 0.96 -3.96
C PHE A 56 -13.23 0.65 -2.48
N ILE A 57 -12.23 1.30 -1.89
CA ILE A 57 -12.01 1.29 -0.44
C ILE A 57 -13.08 2.22 0.16
N PHE A 58 -14.33 1.75 0.13
CA PHE A 58 -15.31 2.23 1.08
C PHE A 58 -15.10 1.48 2.39
N LEU A 59 -15.30 2.16 3.51
CA LEU A 59 -15.56 1.49 4.78
C LEU A 59 -16.77 0.58 4.57
N PHE A 60 -16.54 -0.71 4.35
CA PHE A 60 -17.61 -1.65 4.02
C PHE A 60 -18.53 -1.80 5.24
N LYS A 61 -19.71 -1.16 5.19
CA LYS A 61 -20.83 -1.56 6.04
C LYS A 61 -21.35 -2.89 5.50
N TYR A 62 -21.08 -3.98 6.21
CA TYR A 62 -21.65 -5.28 5.86
C TYR A 62 -23.16 -5.19 6.04
N LEU A 63 -23.90 -5.34 4.94
CA LEU A 63 -25.37 -5.34 4.95
C LEU A 63 -25.97 -6.71 5.31
N ARG A 64 -25.16 -7.78 5.22
CA ARG A 64 -25.57 -9.17 5.46
C ARG A 64 -24.43 -9.99 6.06
N GLY A 65 -24.78 -10.92 6.96
CA GLY A 65 -23.88 -11.91 7.57
C GLY A 65 -23.61 -11.63 9.05
N PRO A 66 -22.80 -12.46 9.72
CA PRO A 66 -22.50 -12.29 11.15
C PRO A 66 -21.97 -10.88 11.48
N MET A 67 -21.21 -10.29 10.56
CA MET A 67 -20.61 -8.98 10.71
C MET A 67 -21.55 -7.78 10.49
N SER A 68 -22.81 -8.03 10.10
CA SER A 68 -23.85 -7.00 9.99
C SER A 68 -24.72 -6.90 11.26
N GLN A 69 -24.54 -7.83 12.21
CA GLN A 69 -25.29 -7.86 13.46
C GLN A 69 -24.57 -7.03 14.53
N TYR A 70 -25.27 -6.09 15.13
CA TYR A 70 -24.83 -5.31 16.28
C TYR A 70 -25.46 -6.01 17.51
N ASN A 71 -24.66 -6.41 18.51
CA ASN A 71 -25.05 -7.13 19.74
C ASN A 71 -24.88 -8.67 19.75
N LEU A 72 -24.24 -9.28 18.74
CA LEU A 72 -23.82 -10.68 18.84
C LEU A 72 -22.35 -10.75 19.25
N PRO A 73 -21.98 -11.54 20.29
CA PRO A 73 -20.57 -11.80 20.55
C PRO A 73 -19.96 -12.55 19.35
N LEU A 74 -18.90 -11.99 18.77
CA LEU A 74 -18.19 -12.56 17.63
C LEU A 74 -16.92 -13.27 18.11
N PRO A 75 -16.69 -14.54 17.74
CA PRO A 75 -15.46 -15.23 18.09
C PRO A 75 -14.27 -14.58 17.39
N VAL A 76 -13.15 -14.45 18.11
CA VAL A 76 -11.89 -13.93 17.59
C VAL A 76 -10.93 -15.08 17.35
N ASN A 77 -10.60 -15.33 16.09
CA ASN A 77 -9.77 -16.45 15.69
C ASN A 77 -8.27 -16.15 15.84
N ASN A 78 -7.54 -17.07 16.48
CA ASN A 78 -6.07 -17.03 16.50
C ASN A 78 -5.51 -17.59 15.18
N LEU A 79 -4.53 -16.89 14.60
CA LEU A 79 -3.92 -17.22 13.32
C LEU A 79 -2.63 -18.05 13.38
N THR A 80 -2.05 -18.34 14.56
CA THR A 80 -0.74 -19.01 14.68
C THR A 80 -0.65 -20.30 13.86
N ARG A 81 -1.63 -21.21 13.99
CA ARG A 81 -1.65 -22.47 13.23
C ARG A 81 -1.78 -22.24 11.73
N THR A 82 -2.62 -21.27 11.32
CA THR A 82 -2.83 -20.93 9.91
C THR A 82 -1.57 -20.35 9.28
N ILE A 83 -0.86 -19.46 9.99
CA ILE A 83 0.41 -18.86 9.55
C ILE A 83 1.45 -19.94 9.32
N SER A 84 1.67 -20.83 10.31
CA SER A 84 2.65 -21.93 10.20
C SER A 84 2.32 -22.89 9.07
N ARG A 85 1.04 -23.27 8.92
CA ARG A 85 0.58 -24.14 7.84
C ARG A 85 0.83 -23.51 6.47
N LYS A 86 0.43 -22.24 6.28
CA LYS A 86 0.62 -21.52 5.01
C LYS A 86 2.09 -21.27 4.67
N ALA A 87 2.95 -21.07 5.68
CA ALA A 87 4.39 -20.97 5.47
C ALA A 87 4.96 -22.29 4.93
N ARG A 88 4.56 -23.43 5.53
CA ARG A 88 4.97 -24.76 5.08
C ARG A 88 4.50 -25.06 3.65
N GLU A 89 3.23 -24.80 3.34
CA GLU A 89 2.68 -24.99 1.99
C GLU A 89 3.47 -24.22 0.91
N ARG A 90 3.87 -22.96 1.20
CA ARG A 90 4.67 -22.15 0.27
C ARG A 90 6.10 -22.69 0.09
N GLU A 91 6.71 -23.20 1.15
CA GLU A 91 8.05 -23.80 1.07
C GLU A 91 8.02 -25.14 0.31
N GLU A 92 6.97 -25.94 0.49
CA GLU A 92 6.74 -27.17 -0.30
C GLU A 92 6.54 -26.85 -1.78
N GLU A 93 5.76 -25.82 -2.14
CA GLU A 93 5.61 -25.36 -3.52
C GLU A 93 6.95 -24.88 -4.10
N LYS A 94 7.77 -24.21 -3.27
CA LYS A 94 9.12 -23.77 -3.63
C LYS A 94 10.03 -24.93 -3.96
N ALA A 95 10.06 -25.95 -3.11
CA ALA A 95 10.84 -27.15 -3.33
C ALA A 95 10.35 -27.91 -4.58
N ALA A 96 9.03 -28.01 -4.78
CA ALA A 96 8.44 -28.73 -5.91
C ALA A 96 8.74 -28.09 -7.29
N THR A 97 8.94 -26.77 -7.34
CA THR A 97 9.23 -26.04 -8.59
C THR A 97 10.74 -25.98 -8.90
N GLY A 98 11.57 -26.73 -8.17
CA GLY A 98 13.02 -26.75 -8.36
C GLY A 98 13.78 -25.65 -7.60
N GLY A 99 13.14 -24.99 -6.62
CA GLY A 99 13.75 -23.95 -5.81
C GLY A 99 13.76 -22.57 -6.47
N GLY A 100 14.62 -21.69 -5.97
CA GLY A 100 14.75 -20.31 -6.45
C GLY A 100 13.67 -19.35 -5.94
N ASP A 101 13.55 -18.20 -6.61
CA ASP A 101 12.62 -17.14 -6.23
C ASP A 101 11.24 -17.34 -6.86
N ILE A 102 10.27 -17.75 -6.05
CA ILE A 102 8.88 -17.93 -6.48
C ILE A 102 8.03 -16.72 -6.11
N PHE A 103 7.23 -16.29 -7.07
CA PHE A 103 6.20 -15.29 -6.85
C PHE A 103 4.90 -15.92 -6.35
N PHE A 104 4.57 -15.67 -5.08
CA PHE A 104 3.39 -16.21 -4.40
C PHE A 104 2.15 -15.32 -4.45
N MET A 105 2.26 -14.05 -4.83
CA MET A 105 1.14 -13.10 -4.76
C MET A 105 0.28 -13.17 -6.03
N ARG A 106 -0.36 -14.33 -6.27
CA ARG A 106 -1.07 -14.66 -7.54
C ARG A 106 -2.56 -14.36 -7.52
N SER A 107 -3.16 -14.23 -6.35
CA SER A 107 -4.60 -13.99 -6.19
C SER A 107 -4.89 -12.97 -5.09
N PRO A 108 -6.10 -12.39 -5.04
CA PRO A 108 -6.48 -11.51 -3.94
C PRO A 108 -6.44 -12.19 -2.56
N VAL A 109 -6.58 -13.52 -2.52
CA VAL A 109 -6.50 -14.30 -1.27
C VAL A 109 -5.08 -14.27 -0.73
N ASP A 110 -4.07 -14.25 -1.60
CA ASP A 110 -2.65 -14.21 -1.20
C ASP A 110 -2.25 -12.87 -0.59
N LEU A 111 -3.03 -11.81 -0.82
CA LEU A 111 -2.82 -10.48 -0.23
C LEU A 111 -3.40 -10.34 1.18
N THR A 112 -3.99 -11.41 1.75
CA THR A 112 -4.55 -11.39 3.09
C THR A 112 -3.49 -11.08 4.16
N GLY A 113 -3.87 -10.41 5.25
CA GLY A 113 -3.04 -10.29 6.45
C GLY A 113 -3.07 -11.53 7.36
N CYS A 114 -3.86 -12.54 7.01
CA CYS A 114 -4.08 -13.72 7.86
C CYS A 114 -2.92 -14.73 7.85
N ASP A 115 -1.95 -14.59 6.96
CA ASP A 115 -0.77 -15.45 6.87
C ASP A 115 0.50 -14.65 6.52
N GLY A 116 1.66 -15.33 6.51
CA GLY A 116 2.98 -14.72 6.26
C GLY A 116 3.45 -13.76 7.34
N ASP A 117 4.67 -13.23 7.16
CA ASP A 117 5.20 -12.19 8.04
C ASP A 117 4.57 -10.82 7.74
N ILE A 118 4.36 -10.02 8.78
CA ILE A 118 3.74 -8.70 8.68
C ILE A 118 4.56 -7.69 9.46
N VAL A 119 4.83 -6.59 8.79
CA VAL A 119 5.52 -5.42 9.32
C VAL A 119 4.57 -4.23 9.17
N LEU A 120 4.53 -3.36 10.19
CA LEU A 120 3.81 -2.09 10.09
C LEU A 120 4.75 -0.99 9.61
N PHE A 121 4.22 -0.09 8.78
CA PHE A 121 4.88 1.14 8.37
C PHE A 121 3.96 2.30 8.73
N GLU A 122 4.35 3.08 9.73
CA GLU A 122 3.63 4.27 10.18
C GLU A 122 4.29 5.50 9.55
N TYR A 123 3.53 6.23 8.73
CA TYR A 123 4.01 7.41 8.03
C TYR A 123 4.05 8.61 8.98
N SER A 124 5.19 9.31 9.01
CA SER A 124 5.33 10.54 9.80
C SER A 124 4.64 11.74 9.15
N GLU A 125 4.53 11.75 7.82
CA GLU A 125 3.80 12.78 7.08
C GLU A 125 2.29 12.55 7.22
N GLU A 126 1.54 13.61 7.51
CA GLU A 126 0.07 13.53 7.65
C GLU A 126 -0.60 13.14 6.32
N TYR A 127 -0.11 13.73 5.23
CA TYR A 127 -0.55 13.45 3.86
C TYR A 127 0.67 13.20 2.96
N PRO A 128 1.23 11.98 2.96
CA PRO A 128 2.33 11.65 2.06
C PRO A 128 1.92 11.92 0.60
N PRO A 129 2.79 12.51 -0.23
CA PRO A 129 2.43 12.93 -1.57
C PRO A 129 2.00 11.76 -2.47
N ILE A 130 2.55 10.55 -2.28
CA ILE A 130 2.21 9.38 -3.09
C ILE A 130 2.08 8.11 -2.24
N MET A 131 0.87 7.56 -2.16
CA MET A 131 0.59 6.35 -1.38
C MET A 131 0.44 5.10 -2.23
N MET A 132 0.94 3.98 -1.72
CA MET A 132 0.74 2.65 -2.30
C MET A 132 -0.70 2.16 -2.12
N GLN A 133 -1.23 1.49 -3.15
CA GLN A 133 -2.48 0.74 -3.06
C GLN A 133 -2.25 -0.70 -2.60
N CYS A 134 -3.30 -1.34 -2.07
CA CYS A 134 -3.25 -2.75 -1.70
C CYS A 134 -2.81 -3.62 -2.90
N GLY A 135 -1.79 -4.45 -2.69
CA GLY A 135 -1.21 -5.31 -3.74
C GLY A 135 -0.04 -4.68 -4.50
N MET A 136 0.27 -3.39 -4.29
CA MET A 136 1.55 -2.84 -4.74
C MET A 136 2.69 -3.37 -3.87
N ALA A 137 3.90 -3.40 -4.44
CA ALA A 137 5.09 -3.91 -3.78
C ALA A 137 6.13 -2.78 -3.59
N THR A 138 6.89 -2.88 -2.51
CA THR A 138 8.04 -2.02 -2.20
C THR A 138 9.16 -2.86 -1.62
N ARG A 139 10.39 -2.42 -1.81
CA ARG A 139 11.59 -3.06 -1.26
C ARG A 139 12.04 -2.28 -0.04
N VAL A 140 12.50 -3.01 0.98
CA VAL A 140 13.33 -2.42 2.05
C VAL A 140 14.77 -2.54 1.59
N ILE A 141 15.48 -1.42 1.56
CA ILE A 141 16.88 -1.33 1.14
C ILE A 141 17.71 -0.79 2.29
N ASN A 142 18.85 -1.43 2.54
CA ASN A 142 19.79 -1.04 3.57
C ASN A 142 20.97 -0.37 2.85
N TYR A 143 20.94 0.95 2.71
CA TYR A 143 22.03 1.70 2.09
C TYR A 143 23.18 1.83 3.08
N TYR A 144 24.31 1.19 2.77
CA TYR A 144 25.49 1.22 3.61
C TYR A 144 26.65 1.89 2.89
N ARG A 145 27.31 2.82 3.56
CA ARG A 145 28.53 3.45 3.04
C ARG A 145 29.74 2.85 3.76
N PRO A 146 30.63 2.14 3.06
CA PRO A 146 31.86 1.62 3.66
C PRO A 146 32.69 2.72 4.33
N LEU A 147 33.22 2.38 5.50
CA LEU A 147 34.31 3.15 6.09
C LEU A 147 35.60 2.75 5.36
N HIS A 148 36.23 3.67 4.63
CA HIS A 148 37.59 3.45 4.13
C HIS A 148 38.58 3.87 5.23
N PRO A 149 39.38 2.94 5.77
CA PRO A 149 40.41 3.29 6.75
C PRO A 149 41.54 4.02 6.01
N LYS A 150 41.61 5.34 6.16
CA LYS A 150 42.83 6.12 5.85
C LYS A 150 43.32 6.97 7.01
N ASP A 151 42.52 7.15 8.06
CA ASP A 151 42.93 7.90 9.24
C ASP A 151 42.28 7.32 10.51
N PRO A 152 43.06 6.74 11.44
CA PRO A 152 42.56 6.24 12.73
C PRO A 152 41.93 7.32 13.63
N SER A 153 42.18 8.61 13.37
CA SER A 153 41.58 9.73 14.12
C SER A 153 40.13 10.04 13.73
N LEU A 154 39.68 9.53 12.57
CA LEU A 154 38.27 9.52 12.15
C LEU A 154 37.56 8.29 12.73
N SER A 155 37.83 7.98 14.00
CA SER A 155 37.15 6.93 14.75
C SER A 155 35.64 7.05 14.54
N PRO A 156 34.93 5.95 14.21
CA PRO A 156 33.51 6.02 13.95
C PRO A 156 32.80 6.62 15.16
N ALA A 157 31.88 7.56 14.93
CA ALA A 157 30.95 7.96 15.99
C ALA A 157 30.27 6.71 16.57
N ILE A 158 29.78 6.77 17.81
CA ILE A 158 29.11 5.64 18.47
C ILE A 158 28.04 5.06 17.52
N GLY A 159 28.18 3.78 17.16
CA GLY A 159 27.24 3.05 16.28
C GLY A 159 27.65 2.90 14.80
N TYR A 160 28.85 3.33 14.39
CA TYR A 160 29.36 3.16 13.02
C TYR A 160 30.38 2.01 12.98
N SER A 161 30.15 1.01 12.12
CA SER A 161 30.97 -0.21 12.00
C SER A 161 31.75 -0.25 10.68
N SER A 162 32.86 -1.00 10.64
CA SER A 162 33.60 -1.29 9.41
C SER A 162 32.81 -2.18 8.45
N GLU A 163 31.92 -3.00 9.02
CA GLU A 163 31.04 -3.93 8.31
C GLU A 163 29.59 -3.42 8.35
N PRO A 164 28.77 -3.74 7.34
CA PRO A 164 27.35 -3.41 7.37
C PRO A 164 26.64 -4.10 8.55
N PRO A 165 25.70 -3.43 9.23
CA PRO A 165 24.92 -4.07 10.29
C PRO A 165 24.05 -5.20 9.74
N ASP A 166 23.94 -6.29 10.50
CA ASP A 166 22.99 -7.36 10.20
C ASP A 166 21.59 -6.92 10.63
N LEU A 167 20.76 -6.58 9.65
CA LEU A 167 19.41 -6.06 9.85
C LEU A 167 18.39 -7.13 9.47
N PRO A 168 17.31 -7.30 10.26
CA PRO A 168 16.35 -8.40 10.07
C PRO A 168 15.56 -8.30 8.75
N TYR A 169 15.57 -7.12 8.14
CA TYR A 169 14.81 -6.80 6.94
C TYR A 169 15.66 -6.01 5.95
N GLY A 170 15.39 -6.23 4.67
CA GLY A 170 15.94 -5.46 3.57
C GLY A 170 17.16 -6.06 2.91
N SER A 171 17.46 -5.57 1.70
CA SER A 171 18.65 -5.96 0.94
C SER A 171 19.74 -4.91 1.09
N LEU A 172 20.98 -5.35 1.34
CA LEU A 172 22.13 -4.47 1.44
C LEU A 172 22.51 -3.88 0.08
N VAL A 173 22.72 -2.56 0.04
CA VAL A 173 23.25 -1.83 -1.12
C VAL A 173 24.38 -0.93 -0.68
N TYR A 174 25.54 -1.07 -1.31
CA TYR A 174 26.69 -0.21 -1.06
C TYR A 174 26.54 1.11 -1.79
N VAL A 175 26.77 2.22 -1.09
CA VAL A 175 26.74 3.58 -1.68
C VAL A 175 28.13 4.23 -1.64
N GLY A 176 28.45 4.96 -2.71
CA GLY A 176 29.69 5.73 -2.83
C GLY A 176 29.65 7.10 -2.12
N ARG A 177 30.66 7.93 -2.38
CA ARG A 177 30.76 9.28 -1.77
C ARG A 177 29.67 10.24 -2.25
N ASN A 178 29.34 10.17 -3.55
CA ASN A 178 28.43 11.10 -4.23
C ASN A 178 27.09 10.44 -4.60
N ASP A 179 26.90 9.17 -4.25
CA ASP A 179 25.77 8.36 -4.72
C ASP A 179 24.69 8.22 -3.64
N SER A 180 24.50 9.27 -2.82
CA SER A 180 23.44 9.23 -1.82
C SER A 180 22.07 9.29 -2.52
N PRO A 181 21.16 8.34 -2.25
CA PRO A 181 19.84 8.34 -2.88
C PRO A 181 18.84 9.32 -2.20
N PHE A 182 19.34 10.13 -1.27
CA PHE A 182 18.61 11.13 -0.49
C PHE A 182 19.27 12.51 -0.62
N LEU A 183 18.56 13.55 -0.16
CA LEU A 183 19.11 14.90 -0.07
C LEU A 183 20.33 14.99 0.88
N GLY A 184 20.33 14.17 1.94
CA GLY A 184 21.43 14.07 2.89
C GLY A 184 22.48 13.05 2.46
N VAL A 185 23.73 13.26 2.88
CA VAL A 185 24.84 12.31 2.62
C VAL A 185 24.84 11.21 3.70
N ILE A 186 24.83 9.95 3.26
CA ILE A 186 25.12 8.82 4.16
C ILE A 186 26.59 8.90 4.55
N ARG A 187 26.88 8.98 5.86
CA ARG A 187 28.25 9.11 6.38
C ARG A 187 29.02 7.79 6.25
N PRO A 188 30.36 7.82 6.08
CA PRO A 188 31.18 6.60 6.09
C PRO A 188 30.95 5.76 7.36
N GLY A 189 30.82 4.44 7.19
CA GLY A 189 30.43 3.49 8.24
C GLY A 189 28.94 3.51 8.59
N GLY A 190 28.15 4.40 7.97
CA GLY A 190 26.73 4.58 8.25
C GLY A 190 25.86 3.65 7.42
N CYS A 191 24.74 3.22 8.02
CA CYS A 191 23.69 2.47 7.34
C CYS A 191 22.34 3.16 7.52
N LEU A 192 21.60 3.33 6.43
CA LEU A 192 20.26 3.91 6.41
C LEU A 192 19.30 2.96 5.71
N GLN A 193 18.30 2.48 6.45
CA GLN A 193 17.21 1.69 5.87
C GLN A 193 16.21 2.60 5.16
N ALA A 194 15.63 2.12 4.07
CA ALA A 194 14.68 2.87 3.28
C ALA A 194 13.62 1.98 2.62
N LEU A 195 12.43 2.53 2.41
CA LEU A 195 11.49 2.03 1.43
C LEU A 195 11.88 2.56 0.05
N GLU A 196 11.89 1.67 -0.93
CA GLU A 196 12.13 2.00 -2.33
C GLU A 196 11.09 1.30 -3.22
N ASN A 197 10.46 2.08 -4.10
CA ASN A 197 9.57 1.60 -5.15
C ASN A 197 9.58 2.61 -6.33
N ASN A 198 8.74 2.39 -7.35
CA ASN A 198 8.72 3.26 -8.54
C ASN A 198 8.07 4.64 -8.31
N MET A 199 7.44 4.86 -7.14
CA MET A 199 6.71 6.08 -6.82
C MET A 199 7.51 7.00 -5.89
N PHE A 200 8.18 6.45 -4.88
CA PHE A 200 8.95 7.22 -3.91
C PHE A 200 10.10 6.39 -3.32
N ARG A 201 11.03 7.11 -2.67
CA ARG A 201 12.00 6.56 -1.73
C ARG A 201 11.83 7.28 -0.39
N SER A 202 11.84 6.57 0.73
CA SER A 202 11.74 7.21 2.05
C SER A 202 12.59 6.48 3.09
N PRO A 203 13.35 7.20 3.95
CA PRO A 203 14.08 6.56 5.05
C PRO A 203 13.10 5.95 6.05
N ILE A 204 13.48 4.81 6.63
CA ILE A 204 12.69 4.13 7.65
C ILE A 204 13.49 3.84 8.91
N PHE A 205 12.80 3.87 10.04
CA PHE A 205 13.38 3.67 11.36
C PHE A 205 12.66 2.55 12.10
N PHE A 206 13.41 1.55 12.55
CA PHE A 206 12.85 0.39 13.23
C PHE A 206 12.33 0.74 14.63
N HIS A 207 11.15 0.23 14.98
CA HIS A 207 10.56 0.30 16.30
C HIS A 207 9.98 -1.06 16.73
N ARG A 208 10.11 -1.37 18.02
CA ARG A 208 9.46 -2.53 18.62
C ARG A 208 8.01 -2.19 18.96
N VAL A 209 7.08 -3.02 18.50
CA VAL A 209 5.65 -2.85 18.82
C VAL A 209 5.40 -3.14 20.30
N PRO A 210 4.67 -2.27 21.03
CA PRO A 210 4.27 -2.54 22.41
C PRO A 210 3.54 -3.87 22.56
N CYS A 211 3.72 -4.57 23.68
CA CYS A 211 3.08 -5.86 23.93
C CYS A 211 1.55 -5.76 24.13
N THR A 212 1.03 -4.55 24.31
CA THR A 212 -0.40 -4.23 24.43
C THR A 212 -1.13 -4.22 23.09
N ASP A 213 -0.39 -4.11 21.99
CA ASP A 213 -0.96 -3.80 20.68
C ASP A 213 -1.00 -5.06 19.79
N PHE A 214 -2.16 -5.28 19.17
CA PHE A 214 -2.41 -6.45 18.32
C PHE A 214 -3.01 -6.02 16.98
N LEU A 215 -2.74 -6.80 15.93
CA LEU A 215 -3.41 -6.63 14.65
C LEU A 215 -4.71 -7.43 14.64
N MET A 216 -5.83 -6.71 14.57
CA MET A 216 -7.15 -7.30 14.34
C MET A 216 -7.51 -7.22 12.85
N ILE A 217 -7.86 -8.35 12.26
CA ILE A 217 -8.26 -8.48 10.87
C ILE A 217 -9.74 -8.81 10.82
N ARG A 218 -10.52 -7.92 10.20
CA ARG A 218 -11.95 -8.07 10.02
C ARG A 218 -12.28 -8.41 8.58
N ASN A 219 -13.03 -9.48 8.36
CA ASN A 219 -13.61 -9.80 7.06
C ASN A 219 -15.09 -10.20 7.24
N ARG A 220 -15.79 -10.52 6.14
CA ARG A 220 -17.22 -10.91 6.19
C ARG A 220 -17.48 -12.19 6.99
N ASN A 221 -16.47 -13.05 7.15
CA ASN A 221 -16.56 -14.36 7.76
C ASN A 221 -16.21 -14.33 9.26
N GLY A 222 -15.64 -13.24 9.78
CA GLY A 222 -15.36 -13.09 11.21
C GLY A 222 -14.19 -12.15 11.52
N LEU A 223 -13.74 -12.25 12.78
CA LEU A 223 -12.59 -11.54 13.32
C LEU A 223 -11.43 -12.51 13.50
N SER A 224 -10.23 -12.05 13.17
CA SER A 224 -8.97 -12.75 13.44
C SER A 224 -8.01 -11.82 14.14
N ILE A 225 -7.15 -12.37 15.00
CA ILE A 225 -6.13 -11.61 15.72
C ILE A 225 -4.76 -12.26 15.54
N ARG A 226 -3.72 -11.42 15.43
CA ARG A 226 -2.33 -11.86 15.45
C ARG A 226 -1.43 -10.84 16.14
N ARG A 227 -0.31 -11.33 16.64
CA ARG A 227 0.76 -10.51 17.19
C ARG A 227 1.54 -9.82 16.07
N LEU A 228 1.99 -8.60 16.34
CA LEU A 228 2.96 -7.87 15.53
C LEU A 228 4.25 -7.72 16.35
N HIS A 229 5.39 -7.88 15.68
CA HIS A 229 6.70 -7.76 16.32
C HIS A 229 7.40 -6.46 15.91
N THR A 230 7.24 -6.09 14.64
CA THR A 230 8.01 -5.02 14.02
C THR A 230 7.09 -3.93 13.47
N ALA A 231 7.44 -2.69 13.78
CA ALA A 231 6.94 -1.51 13.12
C ALA A 231 8.12 -0.65 12.64
N PHE A 232 7.90 0.12 11.59
CA PHE A 232 8.81 1.14 11.12
C PHE A 232 8.11 2.49 11.12
N CYS A 233 8.82 3.53 11.55
CA CYS A 233 8.45 4.91 11.26
C CYS A 233 9.00 5.25 9.87
N VAL A 234 8.15 5.67 8.95
CA VAL A 234 8.51 6.13 7.61
C VAL A 234 8.68 7.63 7.66
N GLY A 235 9.87 8.11 7.29
CA GLY A 235 10.17 9.53 7.22
C GLY A 235 9.57 10.20 5.98
N GLN A 236 10.06 11.40 5.69
CA GLN A 236 9.62 12.19 4.53
C GLN A 236 9.93 11.48 3.21
N GLU A 237 8.94 11.41 2.33
CA GLU A 237 9.10 10.85 0.99
C GLU A 237 9.98 11.73 0.09
N VAL A 238 10.84 11.08 -0.69
CA VAL A 238 11.49 11.62 -1.90
C VAL A 238 10.71 11.07 -3.10
N PRO A 239 9.80 11.85 -3.70
CA PRO A 239 8.98 11.39 -4.80
C PRO A 239 9.82 11.11 -6.05
N LEU A 240 9.58 9.96 -6.68
CA LEU A 240 10.19 9.54 -7.94
C LEU A 240 9.20 9.64 -9.11
N MET A 241 7.92 9.88 -8.80
CA MET A 241 6.85 10.11 -9.77
C MET A 241 6.24 11.50 -9.58
N GLU A 242 5.91 12.17 -10.68
CA GLU A 242 5.21 13.44 -10.66
C GLU A 242 3.70 13.23 -10.49
N VAL A 243 3.10 13.92 -9.51
CA VAL A 243 1.65 13.96 -9.32
C VAL A 243 1.03 14.93 -10.33
N SER A 244 0.02 14.46 -11.07
CA SER A 244 -0.63 15.29 -12.09
C SER A 244 -1.47 16.40 -11.47
N GLY A 245 -1.32 17.63 -11.97
CA GLY A 245 -2.15 18.75 -11.55
C GLY A 245 -3.64 18.55 -11.88
N PRO A 246 -4.57 19.13 -11.10
CA PRO A 246 -6.01 19.07 -11.37
C PRO A 246 -6.34 19.58 -12.78
N ASN A 247 -7.22 18.87 -13.49
CA ASN A 247 -7.65 19.19 -14.86
C ASN A 247 -6.52 19.31 -15.90
N SER A 248 -5.29 18.92 -15.56
CA SER A 248 -4.18 18.90 -16.51
C SER A 248 -4.46 17.93 -17.67
N LYS A 249 -3.79 18.14 -18.81
CA LYS A 249 -3.86 17.22 -19.95
C LYS A 249 -3.48 15.78 -19.54
N ARG A 250 -2.49 15.63 -18.65
CA ARG A 250 -2.05 14.33 -18.14
C ARG A 250 -3.15 13.65 -17.31
N ALA A 251 -3.79 14.38 -16.38
CA ALA A 251 -4.91 13.85 -15.59
C ALA A 251 -6.11 13.45 -16.46
N ASN A 252 -6.50 14.30 -17.42
CA ASN A 252 -7.61 14.02 -18.33
C ASN A 252 -7.32 12.81 -19.24
N ASN A 253 -6.09 12.67 -19.74
CA ASN A 253 -5.67 11.51 -20.51
C ASN A 253 -5.73 10.23 -19.66
N PHE A 254 -5.24 10.28 -18.41
CA PHE A 254 -5.32 9.13 -17.50
C PHE A 254 -6.76 8.67 -17.27
N VAL A 255 -7.68 9.60 -16.95
CA VAL A 255 -9.10 9.27 -16.73
C VAL A 255 -9.72 8.64 -17.99
N ARG A 256 -9.41 9.20 -19.16
CA ARG A 256 -9.87 8.67 -20.46
C ARG A 256 -9.37 7.25 -20.69
N ASP A 257 -8.08 7.00 -20.49
CA ASP A 257 -7.43 5.71 -20.77
C ASP A 257 -7.86 4.66 -19.74
N PHE A 258 -8.05 5.07 -18.49
CA PHE A 258 -8.59 4.23 -17.44
C PHE A 258 -10.03 3.80 -17.72
N LEU A 259 -10.90 4.71 -18.17
CA LEU A 259 -12.26 4.38 -18.59
C LEU A 259 -12.25 3.38 -19.76
N GLN A 260 -11.36 3.56 -20.74
CA GLN A 260 -11.22 2.64 -21.86
C GLN A 260 -10.77 1.24 -21.38
N ALA A 261 -9.75 1.17 -20.52
CA ALA A 261 -9.27 -0.09 -19.96
C ALA A 261 -10.36 -0.81 -19.15
N TYR A 262 -11.19 -0.06 -18.40
CA TYR A 262 -12.32 -0.61 -17.66
C TYR A 262 -13.37 -1.21 -18.60
N ILE A 263 -13.75 -0.51 -19.67
CA ILE A 263 -14.70 -0.99 -20.69
C ILE A 263 -14.20 -2.30 -21.32
N LEU A 264 -12.94 -2.35 -21.73
CA LEU A 264 -12.35 -3.56 -22.33
C LEU A 264 -12.37 -4.74 -21.35
N ARG A 265 -12.08 -4.50 -20.07
CA ARG A 265 -12.18 -5.54 -19.04
C ARG A 265 -13.61 -6.00 -18.77
N LEU A 266 -14.62 -5.13 -18.92
CA LEU A 266 -16.02 -5.56 -18.84
C LEU A 266 -16.37 -6.51 -19.99
N PHE A 267 -15.91 -6.23 -21.22
CA PHE A 267 -16.09 -7.15 -22.34
C PHE A 267 -15.39 -8.49 -22.10
N LEU A 268 -14.15 -8.49 -21.60
CA LEU A 268 -13.45 -9.73 -21.26
C LEU A 268 -14.14 -10.55 -20.17
N ARG A 269 -14.92 -9.91 -19.29
CA ARG A 269 -15.73 -10.57 -18.25
C ARG A 269 -17.08 -11.08 -18.77
N SER A 270 -17.55 -10.57 -19.92
CA SER A 270 -18.80 -11.04 -20.55
C SER A 270 -18.67 -12.52 -20.92
N ILE A 271 -19.63 -13.33 -20.46
CA ILE A 271 -19.78 -14.73 -20.84
C ILE A 271 -20.55 -14.91 -22.16
N ASP A 272 -21.23 -13.85 -22.60
CA ASP A 272 -22.03 -13.88 -23.83
C ASP A 272 -21.13 -13.90 -25.06
N GLU A 273 -21.57 -14.63 -26.09
CA GLU A 273 -20.95 -14.66 -27.42
C GLU A 273 -21.99 -14.19 -28.45
N PRO A 274 -21.78 -13.06 -29.13
CA PRO A 274 -20.64 -12.14 -29.03
C PRO A 274 -20.63 -11.34 -27.71
N LYS A 275 -19.43 -10.91 -27.27
CA LYS A 275 -19.23 -10.18 -26.02
C LYS A 275 -20.10 -8.93 -25.95
N ARG A 276 -20.89 -8.77 -24.89
CA ARG A 276 -21.81 -7.64 -24.72
C ARG A 276 -21.79 -7.06 -23.31
N ILE A 277 -22.03 -5.76 -23.20
CA ILE A 277 -22.10 -5.05 -21.92
C ILE A 277 -23.24 -4.03 -21.89
N LYS A 278 -23.72 -3.72 -20.70
CA LYS A 278 -24.75 -2.70 -20.42
C LYS A 278 -24.09 -1.39 -19.99
N ILE A 279 -24.59 -0.25 -20.48
CA ILE A 279 -24.01 1.07 -20.15
C ILE A 279 -24.20 1.42 -18.67
N GLU A 280 -25.25 0.88 -18.04
CA GLU A 280 -25.58 1.06 -16.62
C GLU A 280 -24.43 0.55 -15.72
N GLU A 281 -23.74 -0.52 -16.11
CA GLU A 281 -22.58 -1.03 -15.35
C GLU A 281 -21.41 -0.05 -15.35
N ILE A 282 -21.21 0.68 -16.45
CA ILE A 282 -20.18 1.71 -16.55
C ILE A 282 -20.59 2.93 -15.74
N ARG A 283 -21.85 3.37 -15.81
CA ARG A 283 -22.36 4.52 -15.04
C ARG A 283 -22.29 4.27 -13.54
N LYS A 284 -22.53 3.04 -13.09
CA LYS A 284 -22.39 2.67 -11.68
C LYS A 284 -20.95 2.83 -11.17
N ALA A 285 -19.96 2.51 -12.01
CA ALA A 285 -18.54 2.64 -11.65
C ALA A 285 -18.00 4.07 -11.85
N PHE A 286 -18.58 4.83 -12.79
CA PHE A 286 -18.17 6.20 -13.13
C PHE A 286 -19.36 7.18 -13.06
N PRO A 287 -19.93 7.43 -11.86
CA PRO A 287 -21.16 8.21 -11.71
C PRO A 287 -21.00 9.68 -12.15
N ASN A 288 -19.79 10.23 -12.02
CA ASN A 288 -19.49 11.63 -12.38
C ASN A 288 -19.22 11.81 -13.88
N HIS A 289 -19.22 10.73 -14.68
CA HIS A 289 -19.00 10.82 -16.11
C HIS A 289 -20.33 10.94 -16.86
N SER A 290 -20.42 11.91 -17.77
CA SER A 290 -21.59 12.05 -18.63
C SER A 290 -21.71 10.84 -19.56
N GLU A 291 -22.95 10.45 -19.85
CA GLU A 291 -23.23 9.34 -20.76
C GLU A 291 -22.65 9.58 -22.17
N CYS A 292 -22.65 10.83 -22.62
CA CYS A 292 -22.01 11.23 -23.87
C CYS A 292 -20.51 10.91 -23.87
N SER A 293 -19.79 11.17 -22.77
CA SER A 293 -18.37 10.84 -22.63
C SER A 293 -18.12 9.32 -22.72
N VAL A 294 -18.95 8.54 -22.02
CA VAL A 294 -18.89 7.07 -22.07
C VAL A 294 -19.16 6.53 -23.47
N ARG A 295 -20.20 7.04 -24.15
CA ARG A 295 -20.55 6.64 -25.53
C ARG A 295 -19.43 6.95 -26.52
N LYS A 296 -18.70 8.07 -26.35
CA LYS A 296 -17.53 8.39 -27.18
C LYS A 296 -16.41 7.36 -27.06
N ARG A 297 -16.30 6.62 -25.95
CA ARG A 297 -15.32 5.53 -25.77
C ARG A 297 -15.85 4.21 -26.31
N LEU A 298 -17.11 3.89 -26.05
CA LEU A 298 -17.77 2.70 -26.59
C LEU A 298 -17.77 2.67 -28.12
N LYS A 299 -17.99 3.81 -28.78
CA LYS A 299 -17.97 3.91 -30.25
C LYS A 299 -16.67 3.43 -30.91
N VAL A 300 -15.55 3.40 -30.18
CA VAL A 300 -14.25 2.94 -30.70
C VAL A 300 -14.17 1.40 -30.77
N CYS A 301 -14.94 0.70 -29.95
CA CYS A 301 -14.77 -0.74 -29.70
C CYS A 301 -16.07 -1.56 -29.63
N ALA A 302 -17.23 -0.92 -29.87
CA ALA A 302 -18.52 -1.57 -29.74
C ALA A 302 -19.64 -0.89 -30.55
N ASP A 303 -20.59 -1.73 -31.01
CA ASP A 303 -21.81 -1.30 -31.68
C ASP A 303 -22.99 -1.24 -30.69
N PHE A 304 -23.78 -0.18 -30.79
CA PHE A 304 -25.01 -0.04 -30.02
C PHE A 304 -26.13 -0.92 -30.61
N ARG A 305 -26.75 -1.75 -29.76
CA ARG A 305 -27.90 -2.59 -30.12
C ARG A 305 -29.05 -2.32 -29.15
N ARG A 306 -30.25 -2.16 -29.70
CA ARG A 306 -31.50 -2.01 -28.95
C ARG A 306 -32.30 -3.31 -29.04
N THR A 307 -32.78 -3.81 -27.91
CA THR A 307 -33.59 -5.03 -27.84
C THR A 307 -34.84 -4.74 -27.01
N GLY A 308 -35.99 -4.71 -27.68
CA GLY A 308 -37.26 -4.30 -27.07
C GLY A 308 -37.30 -2.82 -26.66
N GLU A 309 -38.36 -2.42 -25.94
CA GLU A 309 -38.61 -1.02 -25.58
C GLU A 309 -37.59 -0.44 -24.58
N PHE A 310 -37.07 -1.26 -23.65
CA PHE A 310 -36.33 -0.79 -22.48
C PHE A 310 -34.92 -1.38 -22.28
N SER A 311 -34.42 -2.26 -23.15
CA SER A 311 -33.09 -2.86 -22.97
C SER A 311 -32.15 -2.52 -24.12
N CYS A 312 -30.98 -1.98 -23.78
CA CYS A 312 -29.93 -1.65 -24.74
C CYS A 312 -28.61 -2.28 -24.28
N PHE A 313 -27.81 -2.76 -25.23
CA PHE A 313 -26.47 -3.27 -24.95
C PHE A 313 -25.48 -2.82 -26.02
N PHE A 314 -24.20 -2.87 -25.66
CA PHE A 314 -23.10 -2.66 -26.58
C PHE A 314 -22.46 -4.01 -26.87
N LYS A 315 -22.39 -4.37 -28.15
CA LYS A 315 -21.72 -5.59 -28.65
C LYS A 315 -20.29 -5.21 -29.04
N SER A 316 -19.30 -5.97 -28.59
CA SER A 316 -17.90 -5.70 -28.97
C SER A 316 -17.71 -5.87 -30.48
N SER A 317 -16.90 -5.00 -31.07
CA SER A 317 -16.48 -5.07 -32.49
C SER A 317 -15.02 -5.50 -32.66
N ILE A 318 -14.29 -5.72 -31.56
CA ILE A 318 -12.84 -5.95 -31.54
C ILE A 318 -12.42 -7.22 -30.75
N LEU A 319 -13.34 -7.83 -30.03
CA LEU A 319 -13.15 -9.02 -29.19
C LEU A 319 -14.32 -9.98 -29.41
#